data_AF-L9KSU1-F1
#
_entry.id   AF-L9KSU1-F1
#
_cell.length_a   1.000
_cell.length_b   1.000
_cell.length_c   1.000
_cell.angle_alpha   90.00
_cell.angle_beta   90.00
_cell.angle_gamma   90.00
#
_symmetry.space_group_name_H-M   'P 1'
#
loop_
_entity.id
_entity.type
_entity.pdbx_description
1 polymer ?
#
loop_
_entity_poly.entity_id
_entity_poly.type
_entity_poly.pdbx_seq_one_letter_code
_entity_poly.pdbx_strand_id
1 'polypeptide(L)'
;MAIDHKGCVTIAIHAKPGSKQNAVTDLTTKAVNVAITAPPAGEASAELCRFLSKVLELRKKDVALDKGVSPFNIIVEELEDKVLVNCNTSITQLEGTMGTFFSDDKQQLDLGRYILDPRGVYQCRGTGNFAKKVSTLQIYYRTADTQILLRNDQLYQTLGDRDDAQYSHLGGNWSRNK
;
A
#
# COMPACT_ATOMS: atom_id res chain seq x y z
N MET A 1 19.21 -19.77 -15.38
CA MET A 1 18.35 -18.69 -15.92
C MET A 1 17.13 -19.34 -16.52
N ALA A 2 15.94 -18.96 -16.08
CA ALA A 2 14.69 -19.36 -16.71
C ALA A 2 14.19 -18.16 -17.52
N ILE A 3 13.78 -18.41 -18.77
CA ILE A 3 13.13 -17.42 -19.63
C ILE A 3 11.64 -17.72 -19.55
N ASP A 4 10.81 -16.73 -19.24
CA ASP A 4 9.36 -16.94 -19.22
C ASP A 4 8.76 -17.00 -20.64
N HIS A 5 7.47 -17.31 -20.73
CA HIS A 5 6.73 -17.35 -22.00
C HIS A 5 6.63 -15.99 -22.72
N LYS A 6 7.05 -14.89 -22.06
CA LYS A 6 7.09 -13.53 -22.59
C LYS A 6 8.50 -13.11 -23.00
N GLY A 7 9.50 -13.98 -22.83
CA GLY A 7 10.91 -13.69 -23.14
C GLY A 7 11.64 -12.91 -22.04
N CYS A 8 11.07 -12.77 -20.84
CA CYS A 8 11.73 -12.09 -19.73
C CYS A 8 12.74 -13.02 -19.03
N VAL A 9 13.90 -12.47 -18.68
CA VAL A 9 14.95 -13.17 -17.93
C VAL A 9 14.97 -12.65 -16.49
N THR A 10 14.70 -13.52 -15.53
CA THR A 10 14.76 -13.14 -14.11
C THR A 10 16.13 -13.48 -13.53
N ILE A 11 16.73 -12.50 -12.85
CA ILE A 11 18.02 -12.62 -12.16
C ILE A 11 17.81 -12.25 -10.70
N ALA A 12 18.27 -13.10 -9.79
CA ALA A 12 18.26 -12.78 -8.36
C ALA A 12 19.40 -11.82 -8.03
N ILE A 13 19.09 -10.73 -7.33
CA ILE A 13 20.04 -9.68 -6.97
C ILE A 13 20.01 -9.46 -5.46
N HIS A 14 21.20 -9.48 -4.85
CA HIS A 14 21.39 -9.03 -3.47
C HIS A 14 22.05 -7.66 -3.50
N ALA A 15 21.26 -6.62 -3.23
CA ALA A 15 21.76 -5.26 -3.16
C ALA A 15 22.27 -4.93 -1.75
N LYS A 16 23.41 -4.23 -1.68
CA LYS A 16 23.98 -3.60 -0.46
C LYS A 16 23.89 -2.07 -0.57
N PRO A 17 22.82 -1.46 -0.04
CA PRO A 17 22.66 0.00 0.01
C PRO A 17 23.75 0.68 0.85
N GLY A 18 23.90 2.01 0.70
CA GLY A 18 24.85 2.83 1.46
C GLY A 18 26.33 2.57 1.13
N SER A 19 26.62 1.97 -0.03
CA SER A 19 28.00 1.71 -0.46
C SER A 19 28.68 2.98 -1.01
N LYS A 20 30.02 3.00 -1.03
CA LYS A 20 30.80 4.13 -1.57
C LYS A 20 30.67 4.31 -3.09
N GLN A 21 30.37 3.23 -3.81
CA GLN A 21 30.21 3.23 -5.26
C GLN A 21 29.21 2.16 -5.71
N ASN A 22 28.58 2.37 -6.86
CA ASN A 22 27.74 1.38 -7.52
C ASN A 22 28.66 0.35 -8.21
N ALA A 23 28.56 -0.93 -7.85
CA ALA A 23 29.38 -1.96 -8.47
C ALA A 23 28.76 -3.34 -8.32
N VAL A 24 28.96 -4.21 -9.31
CA VAL A 24 28.81 -5.65 -9.11
C VAL A 24 30.01 -6.11 -8.29
N THR A 25 29.74 -6.66 -7.12
CA THR A 25 30.78 -7.04 -6.14
C THR A 25 31.17 -8.50 -6.23
N ASP A 26 30.22 -9.37 -6.56
CA ASP A 26 30.45 -10.81 -6.65
C ASP A 26 29.32 -11.51 -7.44
N LEU A 27 29.64 -12.66 -8.03
CA LEU A 27 28.70 -13.51 -8.77
C LEU A 27 28.65 -14.90 -8.13
N THR A 28 27.52 -15.22 -7.50
CA THR A 28 27.29 -16.56 -6.95
C THR A 28 26.40 -17.39 -7.87
N THR A 29 26.32 -18.69 -7.62
CA THR A 29 25.40 -19.60 -8.33
C THR A 29 23.93 -19.29 -8.09
N LYS A 30 23.61 -18.47 -7.07
CA LYS A 30 22.24 -18.17 -6.64
C LYS A 30 21.82 -16.73 -6.90
N ALA A 31 22.74 -15.77 -6.83
CA ALA A 31 22.45 -14.34 -6.96
C ALA A 31 23.68 -13.51 -7.37
N VAL A 32 23.42 -12.34 -7.95
CA VAL A 32 24.39 -11.30 -8.24
C VAL A 32 24.44 -10.33 -7.05
N ASN A 33 25.61 -10.14 -6.44
CA ASN A 33 25.80 -9.21 -5.33
C ASN A 33 26.15 -7.82 -5.86
N VAL A 34 25.36 -6.80 -5.52
CA VAL A 34 25.50 -5.43 -6.06
C VAL A 34 25.62 -4.42 -4.92
N ALA A 35 26.67 -3.62 -4.93
CA ALA A 35 26.82 -2.44 -4.07
C ALA A 35 26.09 -1.25 -4.69
N ILE A 36 25.31 -0.50 -3.89
CA ILE A 36 24.53 0.66 -4.34
C ILE A 36 24.79 1.90 -3.47
N THR A 37 25.04 3.04 -4.11
CA THR A 37 25.25 4.38 -3.51
C THR A 37 23.93 5.08 -3.23
N ALA A 38 23.01 4.39 -2.59
CA ALA A 38 21.74 4.98 -2.19
C ALA A 38 21.33 4.43 -0.81
N PRO A 39 20.66 5.25 0.01
CA PRO A 39 20.00 4.80 1.22
C PRO A 39 18.97 3.67 0.97
N PRO A 40 18.68 2.83 1.98
CA PRO A 40 17.74 1.71 1.84
C PRO A 40 16.28 2.12 1.69
N ALA A 41 15.89 3.35 2.04
CA ALA A 41 14.52 3.83 2.06
C ALA A 41 13.98 4.12 0.64
N GLY A 42 13.64 3.08 -0.14
CA GLY A 42 13.05 3.17 -1.48
C GLY A 42 13.99 3.67 -2.59
N GLU A 43 14.95 4.52 -2.24
CA GLU A 43 15.97 5.09 -3.13
C GLU A 43 16.90 4.02 -3.72
N ALA A 44 17.29 3.02 -2.92
CA ALA A 44 18.10 1.89 -3.37
C ALA A 44 17.49 1.12 -4.55
N SER A 45 16.17 0.92 -4.56
CA SER A 45 15.49 0.22 -5.65
C SER A 45 15.52 1.02 -6.96
N ALA A 46 15.30 2.32 -6.88
CA ALA A 46 15.36 3.21 -8.05
C ALA A 46 16.78 3.29 -8.62
N GLU A 47 17.80 3.44 -7.75
CA GLU A 47 19.20 3.49 -8.18
C GLU A 47 19.68 2.14 -8.71
N LEU A 48 19.22 1.02 -8.13
CA LEU A 48 19.51 -0.32 -8.64
C LEU A 48 18.98 -0.53 -10.05
N CYS A 49 17.72 -0.18 -10.33
CA CYS A 49 17.15 -0.21 -11.69
C CYS A 49 17.98 0.64 -12.67
N ARG A 50 18.37 1.85 -12.24
CA ARG A 50 19.18 2.76 -13.05
C ARG A 50 20.57 2.20 -13.33
N PHE A 51 21.24 1.62 -12.34
CA PHE A 51 22.54 1.01 -12.49
C PHE A 51 22.49 -0.19 -13.44
N LEU A 52 21.53 -1.09 -13.25
CA LEU A 52 21.39 -2.29 -14.09
C LEU A 52 20.99 -1.95 -15.53
N SER A 53 20.12 -0.97 -15.74
CA SER A 53 19.78 -0.47 -17.07
C SER A 53 21.02 0.03 -17.82
N LYS A 54 21.97 0.67 -17.13
CA LYS A 54 23.24 1.09 -17.74
C LYS A 54 24.18 -0.08 -18.03
N VAL A 55 24.37 -0.98 -17.06
CA VAL A 55 25.30 -2.12 -17.19
C VAL A 55 24.85 -3.12 -18.25
N LEU A 56 23.55 -3.36 -18.35
CA LEU A 56 22.96 -4.29 -19.31
C LEU A 56 22.60 -3.63 -20.64
N GLU A 57 22.82 -2.33 -20.77
CA GLU A 57 22.47 -1.52 -21.97
C GLU A 57 20.99 -1.64 -22.37
N LEU A 58 20.11 -1.77 -21.38
CA LEU A 58 18.66 -1.90 -21.55
C LEU A 58 17.95 -0.56 -21.33
N ARG A 59 16.80 -0.36 -21.97
CA ARG A 59 15.95 0.81 -21.67
C ARG A 59 15.40 0.66 -20.25
N LYS A 60 15.24 1.78 -19.54
CA LYS A 60 14.71 1.79 -18.16
C LYS A 60 13.38 1.02 -18.01
N LYS A 61 12.52 1.03 -19.05
CA LYS A 61 11.24 0.31 -19.07
C LYS A 61 11.37 -1.22 -19.22
N ASP A 62 12.52 -1.70 -19.68
CA ASP A 62 12.80 -3.12 -19.88
C ASP A 62 13.48 -3.75 -18.63
N VAL A 63 13.80 -2.94 -17.62
CA VAL A 63 14.33 -3.40 -16.33
C VAL A 63 13.29 -3.13 -15.24
N ALA A 64 12.69 -4.19 -14.73
CA ALA A 64 11.76 -4.12 -13.62
C ALA A 64 12.32 -4.90 -12.42
N LEU A 65 12.17 -4.33 -11.22
CA LEU A 65 12.31 -5.12 -10.01
C LEU A 65 11.05 -5.93 -9.84
N ASP A 66 11.21 -7.24 -9.93
CA ASP A 66 10.21 -8.15 -9.43
C ASP A 66 10.19 -7.97 -7.91
N LYS A 67 9.23 -7.21 -7.39
CA LYS A 67 8.98 -7.08 -5.95
C LYS A 67 8.64 -8.48 -5.49
N GLY A 68 9.66 -9.22 -5.02
CA GLY A 68 9.68 -10.68 -5.00
C GLY A 68 8.28 -11.23 -4.90
N VAL A 69 7.76 -11.78 -6.01
CA VAL A 69 6.37 -12.22 -6.09
C VAL A 69 6.17 -13.15 -4.93
N SER A 70 5.47 -12.65 -3.92
CA SER A 70 4.89 -13.48 -2.90
C SER A 70 4.16 -14.56 -3.72
N PRO A 71 4.46 -15.86 -3.54
CA PRO A 71 3.69 -16.90 -4.22
C PRO A 71 2.20 -16.80 -3.84
N PHE A 72 1.90 -16.00 -2.82
CA PHE A 72 0.57 -15.61 -2.40
C PHE A 72 0.15 -14.30 -3.06
N ASN A 73 -0.99 -14.34 -3.72
CA ASN A 73 -1.67 -13.13 -4.20
C ASN A 73 -2.36 -12.49 -3.00
N ILE A 74 -1.67 -11.56 -2.34
CA ILE A 74 -2.19 -10.82 -1.19
C ILE A 74 -2.71 -9.48 -1.67
N ILE A 75 -4.01 -9.27 -1.58
CA ILE A 75 -4.69 -8.04 -2.00
C ILE A 75 -5.35 -7.45 -0.76
N VAL A 76 -5.22 -6.14 -0.58
CA VAL A 76 -5.97 -5.39 0.43
C VAL A 76 -6.97 -4.53 -0.33
N GLU A 77 -8.25 -4.75 -0.08
CA GLU A 77 -9.36 -4.06 -0.73
C GLU A 77 -10.13 -3.23 0.29
N GLU A 78 -10.51 -2.01 -0.08
CA GLU A 78 -11.44 -1.20 0.69
C GLU A 78 -12.80 -1.29 0.00
N LEU A 79 -13.75 -1.99 0.64
CA LEU A 79 -15.10 -2.14 0.12
C LEU A 79 -16.07 -1.45 1.06
N GLU A 80 -16.80 -0.46 0.52
CA GLU A 80 -17.63 0.47 1.28
C GLU A 80 -16.81 1.24 2.31
N ASP A 81 -16.91 0.87 3.58
CA ASP A 81 -16.15 1.43 4.69
C ASP A 81 -15.28 0.39 5.42
N LYS A 82 -15.10 -0.79 4.85
CA LYS A 82 -14.35 -1.92 5.44
C LYS A 82 -13.04 -2.20 4.75
N VAL A 83 -12.07 -2.71 5.52
CA VAL A 83 -10.78 -3.21 5.02
C VAL A 83 -10.83 -4.73 4.92
N LEU A 84 -10.70 -5.24 3.70
CA LEU A 84 -10.70 -6.67 3.39
C LEU A 84 -9.28 -7.09 2.97
N VAL A 85 -8.81 -8.20 3.52
CA VAL A 85 -7.54 -8.81 3.13
C VAL A 85 -7.82 -10.15 2.46
N ASN A 86 -7.37 -10.28 1.23
CA ASN A 86 -7.57 -11.46 0.40
C ASN A 86 -6.22 -12.14 0.14
N CYS A 87 -6.24 -13.46 0.22
CA CYS A 87 -5.10 -14.32 0.00
C CYS A 87 -5.55 -15.60 -0.72
N ASN A 88 -4.83 -16.05 -1.72
CA ASN A 88 -5.10 -17.32 -2.41
C ASN A 88 -4.89 -18.57 -1.51
N THR A 89 -4.39 -18.40 -0.29
CA THR A 89 -4.17 -19.44 0.71
C THR A 89 -4.71 -18.99 2.06
N SER A 90 -4.44 -19.73 3.14
CA SER A 90 -4.95 -19.37 4.46
C SER A 90 -4.18 -18.20 5.07
N ILE A 91 -4.95 -17.28 5.65
CA ILE A 91 -4.46 -16.14 6.42
C ILE A 91 -4.43 -16.51 7.91
N THR A 92 -3.35 -16.13 8.60
CA THR A 92 -3.22 -16.21 10.06
C THR A 92 -2.83 -14.86 10.63
N GLN A 93 -3.55 -14.39 11.64
CA GLN A 93 -3.19 -13.20 12.40
C GLN A 93 -2.09 -13.53 13.39
N LEU A 94 -1.03 -12.72 13.44
CA LEU A 94 0.00 -12.78 14.47
C LEU A 94 -0.29 -11.78 15.60
N GLU A 95 -0.55 -10.53 15.22
CA GLU A 95 -0.72 -9.41 16.16
C GLU A 95 -1.69 -8.38 15.59
N GLY A 96 -2.33 -7.59 16.46
CA GLY A 96 -3.16 -6.44 16.08
C GLY A 96 -4.66 -6.70 16.01
N THR A 97 -5.37 -5.97 15.15
CA THR A 97 -6.83 -5.98 15.00
C THR A 97 -7.33 -7.37 14.67
N MET A 98 -8.21 -7.91 15.52
CA MET A 98 -8.92 -9.15 15.25
C MET A 98 -9.97 -8.93 14.15
N GLY A 99 -9.88 -9.76 13.11
CA GLY A 99 -10.82 -9.73 12.00
C GLY A 99 -11.74 -10.94 11.96
N THR A 100 -12.70 -10.93 11.03
CA THR A 100 -13.62 -12.05 10.78
C THR A 100 -13.31 -12.71 9.43
N PHE A 101 -13.17 -14.03 9.41
CA PHE A 101 -12.97 -14.79 8.17
C PHE A 101 -14.30 -15.07 7.49
N PHE A 102 -14.37 -14.91 6.17
CA PHE A 102 -15.60 -15.15 5.38
C PHE A 102 -15.77 -16.59 4.89
N SER A 103 -14.74 -17.42 5.02
CA SER A 103 -14.75 -18.79 4.49
C SER A 103 -13.96 -19.73 5.39
N ASP A 104 -14.32 -21.01 5.38
CA ASP A 104 -13.60 -22.08 6.11
C ASP A 104 -12.13 -22.16 5.69
N ASP A 105 -11.84 -21.83 4.43
CA ASP A 105 -10.49 -21.80 3.85
C ASP A 105 -9.63 -20.61 4.33
N LYS A 106 -10.23 -19.65 5.04
CA LYS A 106 -9.57 -18.46 5.62
C LYS A 106 -8.77 -17.63 4.60
N GLN A 107 -9.26 -17.60 3.36
CA GLN A 107 -8.67 -16.84 2.25
C GLN A 107 -9.01 -15.36 2.31
N GLN A 108 -10.09 -14.98 2.98
CA GLN A 108 -10.55 -13.60 3.08
C GLN A 108 -10.81 -13.24 4.54
N LEU A 109 -10.27 -12.09 4.97
CA LEU A 109 -10.32 -11.57 6.32
C LEU A 109 -10.89 -10.13 6.31
N ASP A 110 -12.03 -9.92 6.98
CA ASP A 110 -12.56 -8.58 7.28
C ASP A 110 -11.83 -8.02 8.49
N LEU A 111 -11.17 -6.86 8.36
CA LEU A 111 -10.58 -6.15 9.50
C LEU A 111 -11.52 -5.10 10.09
N GLY A 112 -12.76 -5.05 9.59
CA GLY A 112 -13.76 -4.08 9.99
C GLY A 112 -13.53 -2.73 9.33
N ARG A 113 -14.12 -1.68 9.93
CA ARG A 113 -14.19 -0.37 9.30
C ARG A 113 -12.82 0.30 9.25
N TYR A 114 -12.43 0.87 8.12
CA TYR A 114 -11.11 1.52 7.98
C TYR A 114 -10.95 2.70 8.94
N ILE A 115 -12.05 3.38 9.29
CA ILE A 115 -12.07 4.51 10.24
C ILE A 115 -11.70 4.12 11.68
N LEU A 116 -11.72 2.83 11.99
CA LEU A 116 -11.32 2.31 13.30
C LEU A 116 -9.81 2.01 13.37
N ASP A 117 -9.06 2.44 12.34
CA ASP A 117 -7.62 2.27 12.24
C ASP A 117 -7.16 0.82 12.42
N PRO A 118 -7.59 -0.13 11.55
CA PRO A 118 -7.12 -1.49 11.62
C PRO A 118 -5.59 -1.55 11.45
N ARG A 119 -4.93 -2.23 12.40
CA ARG A 119 -3.47 -2.32 12.48
C ARG A 119 -3.07 -3.70 12.93
N GLY A 120 -2.05 -4.28 12.32
CA GLY A 120 -1.58 -5.60 12.75
C GLY A 120 -0.60 -6.24 11.79
N VAL A 121 -0.20 -7.45 12.15
CA VAL A 121 0.68 -8.30 11.36
C VAL A 121 -0.05 -9.60 11.05
N TYR A 122 -0.18 -9.89 9.76
CA TYR A 122 -0.90 -11.04 9.22
C TYR A 122 0.03 -11.86 8.33
N GLN A 123 -0.22 -13.16 8.23
CA GLN A 123 0.59 -14.06 7.43
C GLN A 123 -0.28 -14.85 6.47
N CYS A 124 0.17 -14.94 5.22
CA CYS A 124 -0.31 -15.90 4.25
C CYS A 124 0.63 -17.09 4.21
N ARG A 125 0.10 -18.28 4.53
CA ARG A 125 0.86 -19.52 4.53
C ARG A 125 0.57 -20.32 3.27
N GLY A 126 1.62 -20.77 2.60
CA GLY A 126 1.47 -21.59 1.42
C GLY A 126 1.00 -22.99 1.69
N THR A 127 0.37 -23.57 0.67
CA THR A 127 -0.04 -24.97 0.63
C THR A 127 0.71 -25.70 -0.50
N GLY A 128 0.71 -27.04 -0.48
CA GLY A 128 1.35 -27.86 -1.51
C GLY A 128 2.83 -27.53 -1.71
N ASN A 129 3.22 -27.22 -2.96
CA ASN A 129 4.60 -26.90 -3.35
C ASN A 129 5.20 -25.68 -2.63
N PHE A 130 4.38 -24.86 -1.97
CA PHE A 130 4.79 -23.68 -1.21
C PHE A 130 4.56 -23.83 0.30
N ALA A 131 4.34 -25.05 0.81
CA ALA A 131 4.02 -25.31 2.23
C ALA A 131 5.01 -24.73 3.26
N LYS A 132 6.27 -24.51 2.85
CA LYS A 132 7.32 -23.90 3.70
C LYS A 132 7.47 -22.39 3.50
N LYS A 133 6.72 -21.79 2.59
CA LYS A 133 6.77 -20.36 2.31
C LYS A 133 5.65 -19.64 3.07
N VAL A 134 6.02 -18.51 3.64
CA VAL A 134 5.11 -17.60 4.36
C VAL A 134 5.41 -16.19 3.87
N SER A 135 4.37 -15.44 3.54
CA SER A 135 4.49 -13.99 3.32
C SER A 135 3.79 -13.27 4.46
N THR A 136 4.46 -12.26 5.00
CA THR A 136 3.93 -11.45 6.10
C THR A 136 3.46 -10.11 5.54
N LEU A 137 2.26 -9.70 5.92
CA LEU A 137 1.65 -8.43 5.61
C LEU A 137 1.50 -7.62 6.90
N GLN A 138 2.08 -6.43 6.94
CA GLN A 138 1.85 -5.48 8.02
C GLN A 138 0.84 -4.43 7.55
N ILE A 139 -0.27 -4.33 8.27
CA ILE A 139 -1.34 -3.37 7.99
C ILE A 139 -1.24 -2.24 9.01
N TYR A 140 -1.30 -1.01 8.50
CA TYR A 140 -1.22 0.20 9.31
C TYR A 140 -2.16 1.26 8.74
N TYR A 141 -3.40 1.30 9.21
CA TYR A 141 -4.33 2.39 8.90
C TYR A 141 -4.21 3.51 9.93
N ARG A 142 -4.24 4.76 9.44
CA ARG A 142 -4.27 5.96 10.28
C ARG A 142 -5.24 6.95 9.67
N THR A 143 -6.46 6.91 10.14
CA THR A 143 -7.46 7.93 9.87
C THR A 143 -7.18 9.06 10.86
N ALA A 144 -6.81 10.24 10.37
CA ALA A 144 -6.86 11.43 11.22
C ALA A 144 -8.33 11.63 11.60
N ASP A 145 -8.63 11.91 12.87
CA ASP A 145 -9.98 12.32 13.31
C ASP A 145 -10.40 13.61 12.56
N THR A 146 -10.84 13.49 11.31
CA THR A 146 -11.65 14.50 10.65
C THR A 146 -13.11 14.14 10.92
N GLN A 147 -13.50 14.08 12.19
CA GLN A 147 -14.90 13.94 12.62
C GLN A 147 -15.76 15.18 12.26
N ILE A 148 -15.37 16.07 11.33
CA ILE A 148 -16.05 17.37 11.12
C ILE A 148 -16.33 17.72 9.63
N LEU A 149 -16.35 16.78 8.67
CA LEU A 149 -16.77 17.14 7.29
C LEU A 149 -17.93 16.34 6.69
N LEU A 150 -18.37 15.22 7.28
CA LEU A 150 -19.49 14.43 6.72
C LEU A 150 -20.76 14.40 7.59
N ARG A 151 -20.85 15.28 8.60
CA ARG A 151 -22.07 15.44 9.42
C ARG A 151 -22.83 16.75 9.19
N ASN A 152 -22.49 17.51 8.14
CA ASN A 152 -23.19 18.75 7.80
C ASN A 152 -24.11 18.65 6.57
N ASP A 153 -24.01 17.60 5.74
CA ASP A 153 -24.86 17.46 4.55
C ASP A 153 -26.34 17.17 4.87
N GLN A 154 -26.64 16.68 6.08
CA GLN A 154 -28.02 16.47 6.53
C GLN A 154 -28.63 17.65 7.32
N LEU A 155 -27.86 18.72 7.59
CA LEU A 155 -28.40 19.94 8.21
C LEU A 155 -28.87 20.98 7.19
N TYR A 156 -28.45 20.87 5.92
CA TYR A 156 -28.92 21.76 4.86
C TYR A 156 -30.28 21.38 4.26
N GLN A 157 -30.82 20.20 4.57
CA GLN A 157 -32.09 19.73 4.00
C GLN A 157 -33.35 20.14 4.80
N THR A 158 -33.21 20.88 5.92
CA THR A 158 -34.37 21.29 6.74
C THR A 158 -34.59 22.80 6.84
N LEU A 159 -33.87 23.61 6.06
CA LEU A 159 -34.10 25.07 5.96
C LEU A 159 -34.46 25.49 4.52
N GLY A 160 -35.18 24.61 3.80
CA GLY A 160 -35.60 24.86 2.42
C GLY A 160 -37.02 25.40 2.24
N ASP A 161 -37.82 25.55 3.30
CA ASP A 161 -39.24 25.96 3.18
C ASP A 161 -39.72 26.79 4.38
N ARG A 162 -39.13 27.96 4.61
CA ARG A 162 -39.74 28.97 5.49
C ARG A 162 -39.52 30.38 4.97
N ASP A 163 -40.49 30.83 4.17
CA ASP A 163 -40.84 32.21 3.80
C ASP A 163 -39.75 33.28 3.99
N ASP A 164 -39.04 33.59 2.89
CA ASP A 164 -38.06 34.67 2.73
C ASP A 164 -38.67 36.10 2.78
N ALA A 165 -39.87 36.27 3.33
CA ALA A 165 -40.60 37.55 3.28
C ALA A 165 -40.30 38.51 4.44
N GLN A 166 -39.43 38.17 5.40
CA GLN A 166 -39.24 39.00 6.62
C GLN A 166 -37.86 39.65 6.83
N TYR A 167 -36.88 39.43 5.94
CA TYR A 167 -35.56 40.08 6.05
C TYR A 167 -35.40 41.28 5.10
N SER A 168 -36.30 42.26 5.19
CA SER A 168 -36.24 43.50 4.39
C SER A 168 -36.08 44.77 5.22
N HIS A 169 -35.58 44.69 6.46
CA HIS A 169 -35.54 45.87 7.34
C HIS A 169 -34.32 45.94 8.24
N LEU A 170 -33.09 46.00 7.71
CA LEU A 170 -31.98 46.64 8.43
C LEU A 170 -31.00 47.31 7.44
N GLY A 171 -31.50 48.30 6.71
CA GLY A 171 -30.68 49.24 5.95
C GLY A 171 -30.85 50.66 6.52
N GLY A 172 -29.78 51.21 7.10
CA GLY A 172 -29.61 52.65 7.28
C GLY A 172 -29.49 53.13 8.73
N ASN A 173 -28.27 53.43 9.19
CA ASN A 173 -27.77 54.82 9.32
C ASN A 173 -26.44 54.82 10.11
N TRP A 174 -25.30 55.05 9.45
CA TRP A 174 -24.04 55.34 10.14
C TRP A 174 -23.91 56.84 10.35
N SER A 175 -24.21 57.29 11.58
CA SER A 175 -23.91 58.66 12.01
C SER A 175 -22.44 58.77 12.39
N ARG A 176 -21.66 59.40 11.50
CA ARG A 176 -20.29 59.87 11.72
C ARG A 176 -20.35 61.11 12.61
N ASN A 177 -19.69 61.10 13.78
CA ASN A 177 -19.42 62.33 14.52
C ASN A 177 -17.92 62.51 14.80
N LYS A 178 -17.59 63.80 14.85
CA LYS A 178 -16.29 64.46 14.70
C LYS A 178 -15.51 64.53 16.01
#